data_AF-A0A3N5Z9L0-F1
#
_entry.id   AF-A0A3N5Z9L0-F1
#
_cell.length_a   1.000
_cell.length_b   1.000
_cell.length_c   1.000
_cell.angle_alpha   90.00
_cell.angle_beta   90.00
_cell.angle_gamma   90.00
#
_symmetry.space_group_name_H-M   'P 1'
#
loop_
_entity.id
_entity.type
_entity.pdbx_description
1 polymer ?
#
loop_
_entity_poly.entity_id
_entity_poly.type
_entity_poly.pdbx_seq_one_letter_code
_entity_poly.pdbx_strand_id
1 'polypeptide(L)'
;NIFRFSDLRADEIMIDRTHTFSIDSETEIEKAAADIVSKGYSRIPVYKEKPDNIVGILYAKDMLAAILSGHHKETVKEFIRPAMFIPESMLLDDLLTEFRKEKVHIALVTDEHGGISGLITIEDLLEEIVGEIYDETDNEEIMIRKVDDNKSIVRGETEIEEVNRELQLNLSEKEDYETISGFILSKLRFIPSVGDELKTPGVVIRVTKADAQRIIEVEIEKQNENSLEGSPVIS
;
A
#
# COMPACT_ATOMS: atom_id res chain seq x y z
N ASN A 1 17.49 5.03 -6.51
CA ASN A 1 16.93 5.07 -5.15
C ASN A 1 17.68 5.95 -4.18
N ILE A 2 18.91 5.67 -3.72
CA ILE A 2 19.58 6.53 -2.70
C ILE A 2 19.76 8.01 -3.08
N PHE A 3 20.08 8.33 -4.35
CA PHE A 3 20.21 9.73 -4.79
C PHE A 3 18.88 10.48 -4.87
N ARG A 4 17.74 9.78 -5.05
CA ARG A 4 16.41 10.40 -5.00
C ARG A 4 15.98 10.64 -3.56
N PHE A 5 16.29 9.71 -2.65
CA PHE A 5 15.93 9.80 -1.24
C PHE A 5 16.39 11.12 -0.57
N SER A 6 17.61 11.58 -0.87
CA SER A 6 18.14 12.83 -0.31
C SER A 6 17.45 14.10 -0.84
N ASP A 7 16.77 14.01 -1.98
CA ASP A 7 16.09 15.15 -2.61
C ASP A 7 14.57 15.15 -2.34
N LEU A 8 14.03 14.05 -1.83
CA LEU A 8 12.61 13.90 -1.50
C LEU A 8 12.28 14.63 -0.20
N ARG A 9 11.06 15.19 -0.17
CA ARG A 9 10.47 15.84 1.00
C ARG A 9 9.40 14.97 1.64
N ALA A 10 9.11 15.27 2.90
CA ALA A 10 8.09 14.55 3.68
C ALA A 10 6.70 14.61 3.02
N ASP A 11 6.32 15.73 2.42
CA ASP A 11 5.04 15.90 1.72
C ASP A 11 4.85 14.97 0.51
N GLU A 12 5.95 14.48 -0.08
CA GLU A 12 5.91 13.62 -1.27
C GLU A 12 5.55 12.17 -0.96
N ILE A 13 5.77 11.70 0.28
CA ILE A 13 5.58 10.30 0.67
C ILE A 13 4.76 10.10 1.96
N MET A 14 4.39 11.16 2.67
CA MET A 14 3.59 11.03 3.89
C MET A 14 2.22 10.38 3.63
N ILE A 15 1.71 9.72 4.66
CA ILE A 15 0.32 9.27 4.69
C ILE A 15 -0.57 10.48 4.94
N ASP A 16 -1.40 10.82 3.96
CA ASP A 16 -2.37 11.92 4.06
C ASP A 16 -3.28 11.76 5.30
N ARG A 17 -3.59 12.87 5.97
CA ARG A 17 -4.44 12.87 7.17
C ARG A 17 -5.79 12.17 6.97
N THR A 18 -6.36 12.22 5.76
CA THR A 18 -7.65 11.59 5.44
C THR A 18 -7.57 10.07 5.43
N HIS A 19 -6.37 9.51 5.26
CA HIS A 19 -6.08 8.08 5.34
C HIS A 19 -5.48 7.66 6.69
N THR A 20 -5.27 8.61 7.60
CA THR A 20 -4.74 8.32 8.93
C THR A 20 -5.82 7.75 9.84
N PHE A 21 -5.49 6.66 10.54
CA PHE A 21 -6.26 6.20 11.68
C PHE A 21 -5.78 6.88 12.97
N SER A 22 -6.70 7.52 13.69
CA SER A 22 -6.44 8.16 14.97
C SER A 22 -7.55 7.85 15.98
N ILE A 23 -7.25 8.01 17.27
CA ILE A 23 -8.16 7.67 18.38
C ILE A 23 -8.42 8.91 19.26
N ASP A 24 -9.65 9.05 19.73
CA ASP A 24 -10.00 10.10 20.70
C ASP A 24 -9.32 9.83 22.04
N SER A 25 -8.66 10.85 22.58
CA SER A 25 -8.00 10.90 23.89
C SER A 25 -8.85 10.39 25.06
N GLU A 26 -10.18 10.53 24.99
CA GLU A 26 -11.11 10.11 26.03
C GLU A 26 -11.65 8.68 25.80
N THR A 27 -11.16 7.97 24.77
CA THR A 27 -11.50 6.56 24.53
C THR A 27 -10.90 5.69 25.64
N GLU A 28 -11.69 4.75 26.18
CA GLU A 28 -11.20 3.75 27.14
C GLU A 28 -10.20 2.79 26.46
N ILE A 29 -9.14 2.41 27.18
CA ILE A 29 -8.07 1.53 26.68
C ILE A 29 -8.62 0.22 26.10
N GLU A 30 -9.61 -0.41 26.72
CA GLU A 30 -10.21 -1.66 26.22
C GLU A 30 -10.85 -1.50 24.84
N LYS A 31 -11.53 -0.37 24.58
CA LYS A 31 -12.15 -0.08 23.29
C LYS A 31 -11.11 0.24 22.23
N ALA A 32 -10.14 1.09 22.58
CA ALA A 32 -9.01 1.42 21.72
C ALA A 32 -8.25 0.16 21.29
N ALA A 33 -8.08 -0.81 22.20
CA ALA A 33 -7.39 -2.06 21.91
C ALA A 33 -8.10 -2.92 20.85
N ALA A 34 -9.43 -3.01 20.89
CA ALA A 34 -10.17 -3.74 19.87
C ALA A 34 -9.95 -3.14 18.48
N ASP A 35 -10.04 -1.81 18.36
CA ASP A 35 -9.85 -1.10 17.11
C ASP A 35 -8.40 -1.25 16.60
N ILE A 36 -7.41 -1.05 17.48
CA ILE A 36 -5.99 -1.14 17.14
C ILE A 36 -5.61 -2.54 16.67
N VAL A 37 -6.03 -3.58 17.38
CA VAL A 37 -5.75 -4.97 17.01
C VAL A 37 -6.38 -5.31 15.66
N SER A 38 -7.62 -4.86 15.42
CA SER A 38 -8.30 -5.12 14.15
C SER A 38 -7.61 -4.50 12.94
N LYS A 39 -6.93 -3.35 13.14
CA LYS A 39 -6.25 -2.61 12.08
C LYS A 39 -4.75 -2.92 11.96
N GLY A 40 -4.15 -3.54 12.98
CA GLY A 40 -2.75 -3.96 12.96
C GLY A 40 -1.72 -2.84 13.19
N TYR A 41 -2.12 -1.66 13.66
CA TYR A 41 -1.19 -0.54 13.84
C TYR A 41 -0.42 -0.60 15.15
N SER A 42 0.88 -0.27 15.10
CA SER A 42 1.75 -0.27 16.27
C SER A 42 1.82 1.08 17.01
N ARG A 43 1.57 2.18 16.30
CA ARG A 43 1.66 3.57 16.80
C ARG A 43 0.50 4.36 16.22
N ILE A 44 -0.29 5.00 17.07
CA ILE A 44 -1.56 5.62 16.70
C ILE A 44 -1.60 7.05 17.20
N PRO A 45 -1.80 8.04 16.33
CA PRO A 45 -2.08 9.41 16.74
C PRO A 45 -3.32 9.49 17.63
N VAL A 46 -3.21 10.23 18.72
CA VAL A 46 -4.31 10.45 19.66
C VAL A 46 -4.73 11.90 19.58
N TYR A 47 -6.00 12.14 19.28
CA TYR A 47 -6.54 13.49 19.13
C TYR A 47 -7.43 13.87 20.30
N LYS A 48 -7.59 15.18 20.50
CA LYS A 48 -8.56 15.72 21.47
C LYS A 48 -9.58 16.61 20.77
N GLU A 49 -10.86 16.33 20.97
CA GLU A 49 -12.02 17.06 20.41
C GLU A 49 -12.17 16.97 18.88
N LYS A 50 -11.09 17.18 18.12
CA LYS A 50 -11.06 17.12 16.66
C LYS A 50 -9.87 16.29 16.18
N PRO A 51 -10.01 15.51 15.08
CA PRO A 51 -8.93 14.68 14.55
C PRO A 51 -7.61 15.42 14.28
N ASP A 52 -7.67 16.70 13.87
CA ASP A 52 -6.47 17.50 13.56
C ASP A 52 -5.71 17.97 14.82
N ASN A 53 -6.33 17.87 16.00
CA ASN A 53 -5.73 18.29 17.26
C ASN A 53 -5.06 17.10 17.96
N ILE A 54 -3.93 16.66 17.39
CA ILE A 54 -3.16 15.54 17.94
C ILE A 54 -2.41 15.97 19.22
N VAL A 55 -2.67 15.24 20.30
CA VAL A 55 -2.08 15.49 21.63
C VAL A 55 -0.96 14.54 22.00
N GLY A 56 -0.75 13.49 21.20
CA GLY A 56 0.35 12.54 21.39
C GLY A 56 0.17 11.26 20.56
N ILE A 57 1.03 10.27 20.83
CA ILE A 57 1.01 8.96 20.18
C ILE A 57 0.78 7.88 21.22
N LEU A 58 -0.20 7.01 20.99
CA LEU A 58 -0.37 5.77 21.73
C LEU A 58 0.42 4.65 21.05
N TYR A 59 1.21 3.92 21.83
CA TYR A 59 1.92 2.74 21.35
C TYR A 59 1.12 1.49 21.75
N ALA A 60 0.92 0.57 20.81
CA ALA A 60 0.18 -0.67 21.06
C ALA A 60 0.77 -1.48 22.23
N LYS A 61 2.11 -1.47 22.39
CA LYS A 61 2.80 -2.13 23.51
C LYS A 61 2.49 -1.50 24.87
N ASP A 62 2.30 -0.18 24.93
CA ASP A 62 2.02 0.54 26.17
C ASP A 62 0.56 0.35 26.56
N MET A 63 -0.34 0.34 25.57
CA MET A 63 -1.73 -0.08 25.74
C MET A 63 -1.83 -1.52 26.27
N LEU A 64 -1.05 -2.46 25.71
CA LEU A 64 -1.01 -3.84 26.21
C LEU A 64 -0.51 -3.90 27.66
N ALA A 65 0.54 -3.14 28.00
CA ALA A 65 1.04 -3.06 29.37
C ALA A 65 -0.02 -2.47 30.33
N ALA A 66 -0.79 -1.47 29.89
CA ALA A 66 -1.89 -0.88 30.66
C ALA A 66 -3.00 -1.91 30.94
N ILE A 67 -3.40 -2.69 29.93
CA ILE A 67 -4.36 -3.79 30.06
C ILE A 67 -3.87 -4.83 31.06
N LEU A 68 -2.61 -5.27 30.94
CA LEU A 68 -2.03 -6.27 31.87
C LEU A 68 -1.93 -5.76 33.32
N SER A 69 -1.89 -4.44 33.50
CA SER A 69 -1.84 -3.79 34.82
C SER A 69 -3.23 -3.43 35.37
N GLY A 70 -4.31 -3.78 34.65
CA GLY A 70 -5.69 -3.58 35.10
C GLY A 70 -6.31 -2.21 34.74
N HIS A 71 -5.65 -1.39 33.92
CA HIS A 71 -6.10 -0.04 33.56
C HIS A 71 -7.10 -0.01 32.38
N HIS A 72 -7.94 -1.04 32.23
CA HIS A 72 -8.82 -1.22 31.07
C HIS A 72 -9.79 -0.06 30.80
N LYS A 73 -10.25 0.59 31.89
CA LYS A 73 -11.24 1.68 31.85
C LYS A 73 -10.62 3.06 31.91
N GLU A 74 -9.30 3.15 32.01
CA GLU A 74 -8.63 4.44 31.90
C GLU A 74 -8.64 4.90 30.45
N THR A 75 -8.61 6.21 30.29
CA THR A 75 -8.62 6.87 28.99
C THR A 75 -7.25 6.80 28.34
N VAL A 76 -7.22 6.71 27.01
CA VAL A 76 -5.98 6.65 26.21
C VAL A 76 -4.99 7.77 26.56
N LYS A 77 -5.47 8.98 26.88
CA LYS A 77 -4.63 10.14 27.22
C LYS A 77 -3.62 9.91 28.33
N GLU A 78 -3.86 8.98 29.25
CA GLU A 78 -2.96 8.68 30.37
C GLU A 78 -1.72 7.87 29.92
N PHE A 79 -1.76 7.30 28.72
CA PHE A 79 -0.74 6.38 28.19
C PHE A 79 -0.04 6.89 26.92
N ILE A 80 -0.31 8.14 26.53
CA ILE A 80 0.30 8.71 25.32
C ILE A 80 1.74 9.16 25.57
N ARG A 81 2.54 9.10 24.51
CA ARG A 81 3.87 9.70 24.44
C ARG A 81 3.83 11.00 23.64
N PRO A 82 4.79 11.92 23.87
CA PRO A 82 4.92 13.12 23.04
C PRO A 82 5.03 12.76 21.55
N ALA A 83 4.31 13.51 20.70
CA ALA A 83 4.43 13.41 19.26
C ALA A 83 5.61 14.26 18.76
N MET A 84 6.33 13.73 17.77
CA MET A 84 7.28 14.52 16.96
C MET A 84 6.51 15.22 15.85
N PHE A 85 6.80 16.50 15.62
CA PHE A 85 6.19 17.30 14.56
C PHE A 85 7.28 17.78 13.62
N ILE A 86 7.02 17.70 12.32
CA ILE A 86 7.94 18.13 11.27
C ILE A 86 7.19 18.94 10.20
N PRO A 87 7.85 19.89 9.51
CA PRO A 87 7.24 20.58 8.39
C PRO A 87 7.18 19.69 7.15
N GLU A 88 6.17 19.90 6.29
CA GLU A 88 6.03 19.27 4.96
C GLU A 88 7.31 19.33 4.12
N SER A 89 8.04 20.46 4.20
CA SER A 89 9.23 20.72 3.42
C SER A 89 10.50 20.00 3.89
N MET A 90 10.45 19.25 4.99
CA MET A 90 11.62 18.56 5.54
C MET A 90 12.12 17.46 4.59
N LEU A 91 13.43 17.40 4.36
CA LEU A 91 14.05 16.35 3.56
C LEU A 91 14.07 15.02 4.32
N LEU A 92 13.97 13.90 3.59
CA LEU A 92 13.89 12.57 4.19
C LEU A 92 15.18 12.14 4.91
N ASP A 93 16.35 12.61 4.48
CA ASP A 93 17.64 12.33 5.13
C ASP A 93 17.80 13.04 6.48
N ASP A 94 17.33 14.29 6.55
CA ASP A 94 17.19 15.04 7.79
C ASP A 94 16.19 14.36 8.72
N LEU A 95 15.04 13.91 8.19
CA LEU A 95 14.02 13.21 8.98
C LEU A 95 14.55 11.88 9.54
N LEU A 96 15.26 11.09 8.73
CA LEU A 96 15.91 9.86 9.18
C LEU A 96 16.91 10.14 10.32
N THR A 97 17.62 11.26 10.23
CA THR A 97 18.57 11.70 11.27
C THR A 97 17.83 12.07 12.57
N GLU A 98 16.72 12.79 12.49
CA GLU A 98 15.90 13.14 13.66
C GLU A 98 15.23 11.90 14.29
N PHE A 99 14.73 10.96 13.51
CA PHE A 99 14.23 9.67 14.03
C PHE A 99 15.29 8.92 14.84
N ARG A 100 16.52 8.85 14.34
CA ARG A 100 17.64 8.21 15.06
C ARG A 100 18.01 8.95 16.34
N LYS A 101 17.97 10.28 16.32
CA LYS A 101 18.33 11.14 17.45
C LYS A 101 17.30 11.05 18.57
N GLU A 102 16.02 11.21 18.25
CA GLU A 102 14.91 11.18 19.21
C GLU A 102 14.47 9.75 19.56
N LYS A 103 14.97 8.74 18.84
CA LYS A 103 14.62 7.32 18.99
C LYS A 103 13.11 7.07 18.85
N VAL A 104 12.52 7.75 17.87
CA VAL A 104 11.11 7.62 17.47
C VAL A 104 11.04 7.17 16.01
N HIS A 105 9.89 6.60 15.65
CA HIS A 105 9.68 5.93 14.36
C HIS A 105 8.44 6.49 13.63
N ILE A 106 7.87 7.57 14.15
CA ILE A 106 6.67 8.21 13.60
C ILE A 106 6.77 9.71 13.89
N ALA A 107 6.43 10.51 12.90
CA ALA A 107 6.28 11.96 13.02
C ALA A 107 4.95 12.38 12.39
N LEU A 108 4.38 13.47 12.92
CA LEU A 108 3.25 14.17 12.34
C LEU A 108 3.76 15.29 11.45
N VAL A 109 3.24 15.36 10.24
CA VAL A 109 3.61 16.37 9.26
C VAL A 109 2.64 17.54 9.37
N THR A 110 3.19 18.76 9.47
CA THR A 110 2.41 19.99 9.64
C THR A 110 2.59 20.96 8.49
N ASP A 111 1.49 21.60 8.10
CA ASP A 111 1.46 22.71 7.15
C ASP A 111 2.00 24.04 7.75
N GLU A 112 2.09 25.09 6.94
CA GLU A 112 2.56 26.42 7.36
C GLU A 112 1.62 27.13 8.35
N HIS A 113 0.40 26.63 8.52
CA HIS A 113 -0.61 27.14 9.43
C HIS A 113 -0.67 26.36 10.74
N GLY A 114 0.18 25.32 10.90
CA GLY A 114 0.21 24.44 12.06
C GLY A 114 -0.91 23.39 12.08
N GLY A 115 -1.60 23.19 10.96
CA GLY A 115 -2.52 22.10 10.73
C GLY A 115 -1.76 20.79 10.47
N ILE A 116 -2.40 19.66 10.78
CA ILE A 116 -1.87 18.34 10.42
C ILE A 116 -2.19 18.07 8.96
N SER A 117 -1.14 17.79 8.19
CA SER A 117 -1.22 17.36 6.79
C SER A 117 -1.24 15.84 6.68
N GLY A 118 -0.54 15.16 7.59
CA GLY A 118 -0.42 13.70 7.58
C GLY A 118 0.52 13.18 8.65
N LEU A 119 0.99 11.95 8.45
CA LEU A 119 2.04 11.34 9.26
C LEU A 119 3.02 10.60 8.38
N ILE A 120 4.20 10.35 8.91
CA ILE A 120 5.25 9.61 8.24
C ILE A 120 5.98 8.72 9.24
N THR A 121 6.38 7.53 8.80
CA THR A 121 7.02 6.51 9.62
C THR A 121 8.43 6.20 9.13
N ILE A 122 9.25 5.60 9.98
CA ILE A 122 10.61 5.19 9.55
C ILE A 122 10.53 4.09 8.48
N GLU A 123 9.48 3.28 8.52
CA GLU A 123 9.20 2.23 7.56
C GLU A 123 9.01 2.85 6.15
N ASP A 124 8.23 3.93 6.02
CA ASP A 124 8.03 4.67 4.75
C ASP A 124 9.37 5.22 4.20
N LEU A 125 10.24 5.72 5.08
CA LEU A 125 11.57 6.22 4.68
C LEU A 125 12.48 5.10 4.18
N LEU A 126 12.41 3.93 4.81
CA LEU A 126 13.23 2.78 4.41
C LEU A 126 12.78 2.22 3.06
N GLU A 127 11.47 2.22 2.79
CA GLU A 127 10.92 1.82 1.49
C GLU A 127 11.50 2.66 0.34
N GLU A 128 11.65 3.97 0.50
CA GLU A 128 12.27 4.82 -0.54
C GLU A 128 13.77 4.55 -0.76
N ILE A 129 14.48 4.13 0.28
CA ILE A 129 15.91 3.80 0.18
C ILE A 129 16.10 2.45 -0.50
N VAL A 130 15.35 1.46 -0.05
CA VAL A 130 15.59 0.06 -0.42
C VAL A 130 14.71 -0.40 -1.58
N GLY A 131 13.59 0.27 -1.85
CA GLY A 131 12.48 -0.26 -2.64
C GLY A 131 11.62 -1.20 -1.79
N GLU A 132 10.60 -1.84 -2.39
CA GLU A 132 9.89 -2.94 -1.73
C GLU A 132 10.89 -4.04 -1.34
N ILE A 133 11.19 -4.14 -0.04
CA ILE A 133 12.00 -5.22 0.50
C ILE A 133 11.03 -6.37 0.74
N TYR A 134 11.01 -7.34 -0.17
CA TYR A 134 10.32 -8.60 0.06
C TYR A 134 10.88 -9.26 1.33
N ASP A 135 10.08 -9.30 2.40
CA ASP A 135 10.45 -9.94 3.67
C ASP A 135 10.14 -11.45 3.60
N GLU A 136 10.85 -12.27 4.39
CA GLU A 136 10.63 -13.72 4.49
C GLU A 136 9.26 -14.07 5.13
N THR A 137 8.56 -13.06 5.66
CA THR A 137 7.27 -13.18 6.37
C THR A 137 6.08 -12.49 5.70
N ASP A 138 6.24 -11.94 4.51
CA ASP A 138 5.08 -11.46 3.75
C ASP A 138 4.27 -12.66 3.26
N ASN A 139 3.05 -12.82 3.80
CA ASN A 139 2.08 -13.77 3.27
C ASN A 139 1.79 -13.38 1.81
N GLU A 140 2.37 -14.13 0.88
CA GLU A 140 2.22 -13.99 -0.57
C GLU A 140 0.80 -13.52 -0.98
N GLU A 141 0.62 -12.24 -1.31
CA GLU A 141 -0.30 -11.92 -2.40
C GLU A 141 0.38 -12.45 -3.65
N ILE A 142 0.17 -13.73 -3.96
CA ILE A 142 0.75 -14.39 -5.12
C ILE A 142 0.35 -13.58 -6.37
N MET A 143 1.29 -12.78 -6.88
CA MET A 143 1.09 -11.91 -8.05
C MET A 143 0.78 -12.73 -9.30
N ILE A 144 1.40 -13.91 -9.41
CA ILE A 144 1.18 -14.89 -10.48
C ILE A 144 0.94 -16.27 -9.85
N ARG A 145 -0.32 -16.69 -9.82
CA ARG A 145 -0.71 -18.02 -9.34
C ARG A 145 -0.90 -18.96 -10.53
N LYS A 146 0.03 -19.90 -10.71
CA LYS A 146 -0.09 -20.96 -11.72
C LYS A 146 -1.23 -21.91 -11.35
N VAL A 147 -2.20 -22.06 -12.25
CA VAL A 147 -3.33 -23.00 -12.11
C VAL A 147 -2.93 -24.35 -12.72
N ASP A 148 -2.29 -24.32 -13.88
CA ASP A 148 -1.67 -25.45 -14.57
C ASP A 148 -0.53 -24.96 -15.49
N ASP A 149 0.01 -25.85 -16.34
CA ASP A 149 1.13 -25.56 -17.24
C ASP A 149 0.85 -24.43 -18.25
N ASN A 150 -0.42 -24.21 -18.60
CA ASN A 150 -0.85 -23.25 -19.61
C ASN A 150 -1.71 -22.12 -19.04
N LYS A 151 -2.28 -22.28 -17.84
CA LYS A 151 -3.17 -21.31 -17.21
C LYS A 151 -2.56 -20.71 -15.94
N SER A 152 -2.63 -19.39 -15.81
CA SER A 152 -2.22 -18.66 -14.61
C SER A 152 -3.20 -17.55 -14.28
N ILE A 153 -3.39 -17.27 -12.99
CA ILE A 153 -4.11 -16.10 -12.49
C ILE A 153 -3.08 -15.04 -12.13
N VAL A 154 -3.26 -13.82 -12.63
CA VAL A 154 -2.30 -12.73 -12.52
C VAL A 154 -2.99 -11.47 -12.02
N ARG A 155 -2.35 -10.76 -11.08
CA ARG A 155 -2.84 -9.47 -10.59
C ARG A 155 -2.69 -8.40 -11.66
N GLY A 156 -3.66 -7.50 -11.75
CA GLY A 156 -3.66 -6.44 -12.77
C GLY A 156 -2.44 -5.50 -12.67
N GLU A 157 -1.88 -5.37 -11.48
CA GLU A 157 -0.71 -4.54 -11.17
C GLU A 157 0.64 -5.22 -11.42
N THR A 158 0.66 -6.53 -11.74
CA THR A 158 1.90 -7.24 -12.05
C THR A 158 2.58 -6.63 -13.27
N GLU A 159 3.88 -6.38 -13.16
CA GLU A 159 4.71 -5.84 -14.25
C GLU A 159 4.69 -6.79 -15.46
N ILE A 160 4.56 -6.24 -16.66
CA ILE A 160 4.49 -7.05 -17.87
C ILE A 160 5.78 -7.85 -18.10
N GLU A 161 6.93 -7.29 -17.73
CA GLU A 161 8.24 -7.95 -17.80
C GLU A 161 8.26 -9.21 -16.91
N GLU A 162 7.70 -9.12 -15.71
CA GLU A 162 7.56 -10.26 -14.80
C GLU A 162 6.60 -11.31 -15.36
N VAL A 163 5.46 -10.91 -15.91
CA VAL A 163 4.53 -11.84 -16.57
C VAL A 163 5.22 -12.59 -17.72
N ASN A 164 5.97 -11.89 -18.56
CA ASN A 164 6.73 -12.49 -19.66
C ASN A 164 7.79 -13.47 -19.15
N ARG A 165 8.54 -13.09 -18.11
CA ARG A 165 9.60 -13.91 -17.51
C ARG A 165 9.04 -15.19 -16.87
N GLU A 166 8.04 -15.07 -16.00
CA GLU A 166 7.51 -16.18 -15.20
C GLU A 166 6.63 -17.15 -16.00
N LEU A 167 5.90 -16.60 -16.98
CA LEU A 167 5.04 -17.38 -17.86
C LEU A 167 5.71 -17.71 -19.19
N GLN A 168 6.96 -17.29 -19.45
CA GLN A 168 7.65 -17.52 -20.73
C GLN A 168 6.83 -17.03 -21.93
N LEU A 169 6.33 -15.80 -21.84
CA LEU A 169 5.53 -15.13 -22.86
C LEU A 169 6.33 -14.04 -23.57
N ASN A 170 5.80 -13.55 -24.69
CA ASN A 170 6.38 -12.46 -25.46
C ASN A 170 5.33 -11.35 -25.70
N LEU A 171 4.62 -10.96 -24.64
CA LEU A 171 3.71 -9.81 -24.70
C LEU A 171 4.54 -8.55 -24.99
N SER A 172 3.98 -7.62 -25.78
CA SER A 172 4.74 -6.43 -26.18
C SER A 172 5.02 -5.55 -24.98
N GLU A 173 6.27 -5.16 -24.77
CA GLU A 173 6.71 -4.20 -23.76
C GLU A 173 6.92 -2.85 -24.46
N LYS A 174 6.33 -1.77 -23.93
CA LYS A 174 6.45 -0.42 -24.49
C LYS A 174 6.43 0.61 -23.37
N GLU A 175 6.97 1.80 -23.65
CA GLU A 175 7.03 2.90 -22.68
C GLU A 175 5.66 3.44 -22.24
N ASP A 176 4.55 3.08 -22.91
CA ASP A 176 3.21 3.55 -22.58
C ASP A 176 2.46 2.72 -21.52
N TYR A 177 3.05 1.63 -21.02
CA TYR A 177 2.52 0.84 -19.91
C TYR A 177 3.60 -0.02 -19.24
N GLU A 178 3.44 -0.23 -17.93
CA GLU A 178 4.36 -1.05 -17.13
C GLU A 178 3.72 -2.36 -16.66
N THR A 179 2.40 -2.38 -16.49
CA THR A 179 1.67 -3.52 -15.90
C THR A 179 0.82 -4.29 -16.91
N ILE A 180 0.38 -5.51 -16.56
CA ILE A 180 -0.54 -6.30 -17.39
C ILE A 180 -1.88 -5.59 -17.61
N SER A 181 -2.40 -4.89 -16.59
CA SER A 181 -3.58 -4.03 -16.74
C SER A 181 -3.31 -2.90 -17.73
N GLY A 182 -2.17 -2.20 -17.59
CA GLY A 182 -1.76 -1.14 -18.51
C GLY A 182 -1.66 -1.64 -19.96
N PHE A 183 -1.08 -2.82 -20.16
CA PHE A 183 -1.03 -3.48 -21.46
C PHE A 183 -2.44 -3.73 -22.04
N ILE A 184 -3.35 -4.32 -21.27
CA ILE A 184 -4.72 -4.60 -21.73
C ILE A 184 -5.45 -3.30 -22.09
N LEU A 185 -5.35 -2.28 -21.24
CA LEU A 185 -5.98 -0.98 -21.46
C LEU A 185 -5.37 -0.25 -22.67
N SER A 186 -4.08 -0.42 -22.95
CA SER A 186 -3.45 0.14 -24.16
C SER A 186 -4.06 -0.45 -25.44
N LYS A 187 -4.46 -1.73 -25.41
CA LYS A 187 -5.08 -2.43 -26.55
C LYS A 187 -6.57 -2.12 -26.68
N LEU A 188 -7.31 -2.16 -25.57
CA LEU A 188 -8.77 -2.05 -25.58
C LEU A 188 -9.26 -0.60 -25.52
N ARG A 189 -8.47 0.33 -24.94
CA ARG A 189 -8.79 1.77 -24.80
C ARG A 189 -10.00 2.08 -23.90
N PHE A 190 -10.52 1.10 -23.18
CA PHE A 190 -11.54 1.21 -22.13
C PHE A 190 -11.30 0.12 -21.07
N ILE A 191 -11.94 0.24 -19.91
CA ILE A 191 -11.86 -0.77 -18.84
C ILE A 191 -12.81 -1.93 -19.19
N PRO A 192 -12.30 -3.14 -19.48
CA PRO A 192 -13.12 -4.30 -19.82
C PRO A 192 -13.94 -4.81 -18.63
N SER A 193 -15.07 -5.46 -18.93
CA SER A 193 -15.91 -6.13 -17.94
C SER A 193 -15.35 -7.50 -17.57
N VAL A 194 -15.74 -8.01 -16.41
CA VAL A 194 -15.41 -9.39 -16.01
C VAL A 194 -15.97 -10.38 -17.05
N GLY A 195 -15.11 -11.25 -17.55
CA GLY A 195 -15.40 -12.21 -18.62
C GLY A 195 -14.89 -11.78 -20.00
N ASP A 196 -14.57 -10.51 -20.21
CA ASP A 196 -14.01 -10.03 -21.47
C ASP A 196 -12.60 -10.62 -21.71
N GLU A 197 -12.27 -10.82 -22.99
CA GLU A 197 -11.02 -11.42 -23.42
C GLU A 197 -10.22 -10.51 -24.36
N LEU A 198 -8.91 -10.44 -24.11
CA LEU A 198 -7.93 -9.94 -25.05
C LEU A 198 -7.14 -11.12 -25.64
N LYS A 199 -7.23 -11.30 -26.95
CA LYS A 199 -6.48 -12.33 -27.68
C LYS A 199 -5.22 -11.73 -28.30
N THR A 200 -4.09 -12.36 -28.04
CA THR A 200 -2.78 -12.02 -28.61
C THR A 200 -2.15 -13.29 -29.23
N PRO A 201 -1.11 -13.17 -30.06
CA PRO A 201 -0.44 -14.34 -30.62
C PRO A 201 0.04 -15.30 -29.52
N GLY A 202 -0.52 -16.50 -29.46
CA GLY A 202 -0.15 -17.53 -28.50
C GLY A 202 -0.70 -17.36 -27.07
N VAL A 203 -1.48 -16.31 -26.78
CA VAL A 203 -1.98 -16.04 -25.42
C VAL A 203 -3.39 -15.43 -25.44
N VAL A 204 -4.28 -15.96 -24.61
CA VAL A 204 -5.58 -15.37 -24.28
C VAL A 204 -5.52 -14.82 -22.86
N ILE A 205 -5.95 -13.57 -22.69
CA ILE A 205 -6.02 -12.91 -21.38
C ILE A 205 -7.49 -12.61 -21.10
N ARG A 206 -8.05 -13.18 -20.05
CA ARG A 206 -9.44 -12.99 -19.63
C ARG A 206 -9.52 -12.21 -18.34
N VAL A 207 -10.40 -11.22 -18.25
CA VAL A 207 -10.61 -10.45 -17.02
C VAL A 207 -11.43 -11.29 -16.05
N THR A 208 -10.86 -11.61 -14.88
CA THR A 208 -11.56 -12.36 -13.82
C THR A 208 -12.10 -11.45 -12.73
N LYS A 209 -11.46 -10.27 -12.53
CA LYS A 209 -11.91 -9.25 -11.58
C LYS A 209 -11.55 -7.86 -12.06
N ALA A 210 -12.51 -6.94 -12.03
CA ALA A 210 -12.32 -5.52 -12.33
C ALA A 210 -13.28 -4.68 -11.49
N ASP A 211 -12.92 -3.41 -11.26
CA ASP A 211 -13.80 -2.39 -10.72
C ASP A 211 -14.04 -1.28 -11.76
N ALA A 212 -14.67 -0.16 -11.37
CA ALA A 212 -14.99 0.94 -12.28
C ALA A 212 -13.76 1.72 -12.79
N GLN A 213 -12.59 1.54 -12.19
CA GLN A 213 -11.38 2.31 -12.45
C GLN A 213 -10.22 1.44 -12.99
N ARG A 214 -10.19 0.14 -12.68
CA ARG A 214 -9.05 -0.73 -13.04
C ARG A 214 -9.42 -2.21 -13.17
N ILE A 215 -8.54 -2.92 -13.88
CA ILE A 215 -8.50 -4.38 -13.89
C ILE A 215 -7.76 -4.83 -12.63
N ILE A 216 -8.36 -5.70 -11.82
CA ILE A 216 -7.81 -6.19 -10.56
C ILE A 216 -7.10 -7.53 -10.78
N GLU A 217 -7.67 -8.42 -11.59
CA GLU A 217 -7.17 -9.77 -11.81
C GLU A 217 -7.53 -10.25 -13.22
N VAL A 218 -6.59 -11.00 -13.81
CA VAL A 218 -6.76 -11.65 -15.10
C VAL A 218 -6.35 -13.12 -15.04
N GLU A 219 -6.96 -13.92 -15.89
CA GLU A 219 -6.52 -15.27 -16.22
C GLU A 219 -5.77 -15.22 -17.55
N ILE A 220 -4.55 -15.75 -17.57
CA ILE A 220 -3.70 -15.85 -18.75
C ILE A 220 -3.62 -17.32 -19.16
N GLU A 221 -3.99 -17.61 -20.40
CA GLU A 221 -3.95 -18.95 -20.99
C GLU A 221 -3.04 -18.97 -22.22
N LYS A 222 -2.01 -19.82 -22.20
CA LYS A 222 -1.17 -20.13 -23.37
C LYS A 222 -1.96 -20.94 -24.37
N GLN A 223 -2.01 -20.46 -25.60
CA GLN A 223 -2.59 -21.19 -26.72
C GLN A 223 -1.48 -21.97 -27.43
N ASN A 224 -1.63 -23.29 -27.49
CA ASN A 224 -0.87 -24.10 -28.43
C ASN A 224 -1.27 -23.68 -29.86
N GLU A 225 -0.32 -23.64 -30.80
CA GLU A 225 -0.50 -23.16 -32.19
C GLU A 225 -1.59 -23.89 -33.02
N ASN A 226 -2.32 -24.86 -32.45
CA ASN A 226 -3.37 -25.63 -33.14
C ASN A 226 -4.78 -25.02 -33.07
N SER A 227 -4.99 -23.86 -32.46
CA SER A 227 -6.34 -23.30 -32.24
C SER A 227 -6.71 -22.07 -33.09
N LEU A 228 -5.86 -21.66 -34.04
CA LEU A 228 -6.11 -20.47 -34.89
C LEU A 228 -7.02 -20.80 -36.10
N GLU A 229 -8.23 -21.29 -35.85
CA GLU A 229 -9.36 -21.12 -36.78
C GLU A 229 -10.64 -20.89 -35.97
N GLY A 230 -11.04 -19.62 -35.84
CA GLY A 230 -12.30 -19.25 -35.20
C GLY A 230 -12.46 -17.74 -35.11
N SER A 231 -13.18 -17.17 -36.09
CA SER A 231 -13.56 -15.75 -36.21
C SER A 231 -14.09 -15.13 -34.92
N PRO A 232 -13.97 -13.81 -34.73
CA PRO A 232 -14.48 -13.13 -33.54
C PRO A 232 -16.00 -13.28 -33.45
N VAL A 233 -16.47 -13.90 -32.36
CA VAL A 233 -17.87 -13.83 -31.94
C VAL A 233 -17.95 -12.68 -30.95
N ILE A 234 -18.68 -11.63 -31.35
CA ILE A 234 -19.15 -10.58 -30.44
C ILE A 234 -20.52 -11.02 -29.97
N SER A 235 -20.70 -11.17 -28.67
CA SER A 235 -22.02 -11.23 -28.02
C SER A 235 -22.08 -10.16 -26.94
#